data_AF-A0A2S5M9D3-F1
#
_entry.id   AF-A0A2S5M9D3-F1
#
_cell.length_a   1.000
_cell.length_b   1.000
_cell.length_c   1.000
_cell.angle_alpha   90.00
_cell.angle_beta   90.00
_cell.angle_gamma   90.00
#
_symmetry.space_group_name_H-M   'P 1'
#
loop_
_entity.id
_entity.type
_entity.pdbx_description
1 polymer ?
#
loop_
_entity_poly.entity_id
_entity_poly.type
_entity_poly.pdbx_seq_one_letter_code
_entity_poly.pdbx_strand_id
1 'polypeptide(L)'
;MADWEGMVWHGIVSIEARLLGDRKQVVKEHVVPLRIITQMLTEHAASGDFSCESIADLLDRYLVFATISKREDALLRQNGLTSQMPEGFYQMGNPLHKNLLARYLAVGIQLEEQNG
;
A
#
# COMPACT_ATOMS: atom_id res chain seq x y z
N MET A 1 6.55 -28.63 7.81
CA MET A 1 6.89 -27.76 6.66
C MET A 1 6.36 -26.38 7.00
N ALA A 2 7.15 -25.33 6.77
CA ALA A 2 6.63 -23.97 6.97
C ALA A 2 5.48 -23.72 5.98
N ASP A 3 4.37 -23.20 6.49
CA ASP A 3 3.19 -22.85 5.69
C ASP A 3 3.45 -21.54 4.94
N TRP A 4 4.20 -21.68 3.85
CA TRP A 4 4.50 -20.59 2.93
C TRP A 4 3.27 -20.18 2.08
N GLU A 5 2.21 -20.98 2.07
CA GLU A 5 0.97 -20.68 1.36
C GLU A 5 0.11 -19.69 2.15
N GLY A 6 -0.02 -19.87 3.47
CA GLY A 6 -0.69 -18.93 4.36
C GLY A 6 -0.04 -17.54 4.33
N MET A 7 1.29 -17.45 4.41
CA MET A 7 2.00 -16.15 4.56
C MET A 7 1.76 -15.13 3.44
N VAL A 8 1.33 -15.53 2.24
CA VAL A 8 1.08 -14.59 1.14
C VAL A 8 -0.30 -13.93 1.22
N TRP A 9 -1.23 -14.55 1.95
CA TRP A 9 -2.59 -14.07 2.13
C TRP A 9 -2.81 -13.31 3.45
N HIS A 10 -1.83 -13.26 4.35
CA HIS A 10 -1.94 -12.41 5.53
C HIS A 10 -1.65 -10.95 5.17
N GLY A 11 -2.62 -10.07 5.44
CA GLY A 11 -2.52 -8.63 5.17
C GLY A 11 -3.70 -8.08 4.36
N ILE A 12 -3.46 -6.99 3.64
CA ILE A 12 -4.48 -6.32 2.82
C ILE A 12 -4.59 -7.06 1.49
N VAL A 13 -5.79 -7.51 1.13
CA VAL A 13 -6.04 -8.24 -0.12
C VAL A 13 -7.22 -7.61 -0.83
N SER A 14 -7.18 -7.49 -2.15
CA SER A 14 -8.37 -7.07 -2.90
C SER A 14 -9.37 -8.23 -3.02
N ILE A 15 -10.66 -7.87 -3.05
CA ILE A 15 -11.72 -8.87 -3.21
C ILE A 15 -11.53 -9.66 -4.50
N GLU A 16 -11.11 -9.00 -5.59
CA GLU A 16 -10.82 -9.68 -6.86
C GLU A 16 -9.63 -10.64 -6.73
N ALA A 17 -8.52 -10.20 -6.13
CA ALA A 17 -7.34 -11.04 -5.96
C ALA A 17 -7.64 -12.29 -5.15
N ARG A 18 -8.46 -12.17 -4.09
CA ARG A 18 -8.89 -13.30 -3.29
C ARG A 18 -9.69 -14.32 -4.10
N LEU A 19 -10.58 -13.85 -4.97
CA LEU A 19 -11.43 -14.73 -5.79
C LEU A 19 -10.66 -15.48 -6.88
N LEU A 20 -9.51 -14.97 -7.34
CA LEU A 20 -8.77 -15.57 -8.44
C LEU A 20 -8.14 -16.92 -8.09
N GLY A 21 -7.75 -17.16 -6.82
CA GLY A 21 -7.14 -18.41 -6.34
C GLY A 21 -5.78 -18.79 -6.97
N ASP A 22 -5.44 -18.25 -8.15
CA ASP A 22 -4.19 -18.45 -8.87
C ASP A 22 -3.18 -17.34 -8.55
N ARG A 23 -2.08 -17.73 -7.90
CA ARG A 23 -0.98 -16.84 -7.52
C ARG A 23 -0.31 -16.16 -8.72
N LYS A 24 -0.43 -16.71 -9.93
CA LYS A 24 0.10 -16.10 -11.15
C LYS A 24 -0.75 -14.92 -11.64
N GLN A 25 -1.97 -14.76 -11.13
CA GLN A 25 -2.88 -13.68 -11.51
C GLN A 25 -2.88 -12.51 -10.52
N VAL A 26 -2.13 -12.62 -9.42
CA VAL A 26 -2.02 -11.58 -8.40
C VAL A 26 -0.61 -10.99 -8.35
N VAL A 27 -0.52 -9.81 -7.77
CA VAL A 27 0.71 -9.04 -7.55
C VAL A 27 0.71 -8.57 -6.11
N LYS A 28 1.83 -8.76 -5.42
CA LYS A 28 2.07 -8.16 -4.11
C LYS A 28 2.84 -6.85 -4.30
N GLU A 29 2.32 -5.76 -3.76
CA GLU A 29 2.90 -4.44 -3.91
C GLU A 29 2.85 -3.64 -2.61
N HIS A 30 3.52 -2.49 -2.57
CA HIS A 30 3.42 -1.59 -1.42
C HIS A 30 2.15 -0.76 -1.53
N VAL A 31 1.38 -0.69 -0.45
CA VAL A 31 0.15 0.12 -0.37
C VAL A 31 0.49 1.59 -0.64
N VAL A 32 1.47 2.13 0.08
CA VAL A 32 2.10 3.42 -0.22
C VAL A 32 3.37 3.15 -1.03
N PRO A 33 3.54 3.73 -2.23
CA PRO A 33 4.70 3.45 -3.05
C PRO A 33 6.01 3.73 -2.32
N LEU A 34 6.99 2.82 -2.43
CA LEU A 34 8.27 2.92 -1.72
C LEU A 34 8.96 4.28 -1.95
N ARG A 35 8.84 4.85 -3.15
CA ARG A 35 9.34 6.20 -3.48
C ARG A 35 8.77 7.27 -2.55
N ILE A 36 7.49 7.20 -2.22
CA ILE A 36 6.82 8.14 -1.31
C ILE A 36 7.31 7.92 0.12
N ILE A 37 7.48 6.67 0.56
CA ILE A 37 8.05 6.36 1.88
C ILE A 37 9.48 6.92 2.00
N THR A 38 10.31 6.76 0.98
CA THR A 38 11.67 7.32 0.97
C THR A 38 11.68 8.84 0.98
N GLN A 39 10.70 9.48 0.33
CA GLN A 39 10.53 10.94 0.39
C GLN A 39 10.16 11.38 1.81
N MET A 40 9.18 10.72 2.44
CA MET A 40 8.78 11.00 3.82
C MET A 40 9.95 10.85 4.79
N LEU A 41 10.77 9.79 4.64
CA LEU A 41 11.98 9.62 5.46
C LEU A 41 12.99 10.76 5.26
N THR A 42 13.15 11.24 4.03
CA THR A 42 14.05 12.36 3.71
C THR A 42 13.55 13.67 4.31
N GLU A 43 12.25 13.94 4.20
CA GLU A 43 11.59 15.11 4.79
C GLU A 43 11.67 15.07 6.33
N HIS A 44 11.45 13.89 6.91
CA HIS A 44 11.57 13.65 8.34
C HIS A 44 13.00 13.92 8.82
N ALA A 45 14.01 13.38 8.14
CA ALA A 45 15.43 13.67 8.41
C ALA A 45 15.77 15.17 8.32
N ALA A 46 15.20 15.89 7.35
CA ALA A 46 15.43 17.32 7.18
C ALA A 46 14.79 18.17 8.29
N SER A 47 13.73 17.68 8.95
CA SER A 47 13.06 18.38 10.04
C SER A 47 13.83 18.37 11.36
N GLY A 48 14.91 17.59 11.47
CA GLY A 48 15.77 17.48 12.65
C GLY A 48 15.28 16.51 13.72
N ASP A 49 14.10 15.89 13.53
CA ASP A 49 13.60 14.79 14.35
C ASP A 49 13.92 13.46 13.66
N PHE A 50 15.16 12.99 13.79
CA PHE A 50 15.60 11.74 13.16
C PHE A 50 16.20 10.79 14.19
N SER A 51 15.33 10.07 14.89
CA SER A 51 15.68 8.98 15.81
C SER A 51 15.31 7.61 15.24
N CYS A 52 15.93 6.55 15.76
CA CYS A 52 15.56 5.18 15.40
C CYS A 52 14.08 4.89 15.64
N GLU A 53 13.51 5.41 16.73
CA GLU A 53 12.11 5.28 17.09
C GLU A 53 11.22 5.96 16.05
N SER A 54 11.52 7.20 15.67
CA SER A 54 10.75 7.93 14.67
C SER A 54 10.78 7.28 13.28
N ILE A 55 11.91 6.65 12.91
CA ILE A 55 12.05 5.88 11.68
C ILE A 55 11.22 4.60 11.76
N ALA A 56 11.28 3.89 12.89
CA ALA A 56 10.48 2.69 13.13
C ALA A 56 8.99 3.01 13.03
N ASP A 57 8.51 4.07 13.69
CA ASP A 57 7.11 4.50 13.65
C ASP A 57 6.64 4.80 12.21
N LEU A 58 7.48 5.45 11.40
CA LEU A 58 7.17 5.73 9.99
C LEU A 58 7.09 4.44 9.17
N LEU A 59 8.06 3.55 9.32
CA LEU A 59 8.12 2.29 8.60
C LEU A 59 6.96 1.36 9.01
N ASP A 60 6.68 1.22 10.29
CA ASP A 60 5.57 0.41 10.82
C ASP A 60 4.22 0.90 10.28
N ARG A 61 4.07 2.22 10.11
CA ARG A 61 2.85 2.81 9.56
C ARG A 61 2.70 2.65 8.05
N TYR A 62 3.77 2.84 7.29
CA TYR A 62 3.67 3.00 5.82
C TYR A 62 4.22 1.83 5.01
N LEU A 63 5.08 0.98 5.59
CA LEU A 63 5.67 -0.19 4.91
C LEU A 63 4.68 -1.38 4.91
N VAL A 64 3.48 -1.13 4.39
CA VAL A 64 2.39 -2.10 4.31
C VAL A 64 2.29 -2.63 2.89
N PHE A 65 2.03 -3.94 2.75
CA PHE A 65 1.85 -4.59 1.47
C PHE A 65 0.39 -4.96 1.23
N ALA A 66 -0.04 -4.88 -0.03
CA ALA A 66 -1.31 -5.40 -0.49
C ALA A 66 -1.11 -6.45 -1.59
N THR A 67 -2.04 -7.41 -1.66
CA THR A 67 -2.16 -8.35 -2.77
C THR A 67 -3.35 -7.96 -3.63
N ILE A 68 -3.09 -7.60 -4.89
CA ILE A 68 -4.11 -7.18 -5.87
C ILE A 68 -4.03 -8.03 -7.13
N SER A 69 -5.05 -8.01 -7.98
CA SER A 69 -4.99 -8.69 -9.27
C SER A 69 -4.08 -7.95 -10.25
N LYS A 70 -3.57 -8.65 -11.27
CA LYS A 70 -2.84 -8.02 -12.39
C LYS A 70 -3.69 -6.97 -13.13
N ARG A 71 -5.00 -7.16 -13.16
CA ARG A 71 -5.95 -6.21 -13.77
C ARG A 71 -6.02 -4.92 -12.95
N GLU A 72 -6.08 -5.05 -11.63
CA GLU A 72 -6.09 -3.93 -10.70
C GLU A 72 -4.74 -3.17 -10.69
N ASP A 73 -3.62 -3.89 -10.72
CA ASP A 73 -2.28 -3.28 -10.90
C ASP A 73 -2.20 -2.51 -12.22
N ALA A 74 -2.75 -3.06 -13.31
CA ALA A 74 -2.85 -2.33 -14.58
C ALA A 74 -3.72 -1.07 -14.47
N LEU A 75 -4.81 -1.12 -13.70
CA LEU A 75 -5.68 0.04 -13.46
C LEU A 75 -4.93 1.15 -12.70
N LEU A 76 -4.15 0.80 -11.68
CA LEU A 76 -3.30 1.76 -10.97
C LEU A 76 -2.27 2.40 -11.90
N ARG A 77 -1.63 1.59 -12.77
CA ARG A 77 -0.68 2.09 -13.78
C ARG A 77 -1.30 3.06 -14.77
N GLN A 78 -2.49 2.73 -15.28
CA GLN A 78 -3.22 3.58 -16.22
C GLN A 78 -3.59 4.94 -15.62
N ASN A 79 -3.78 5.00 -14.30
CA ASN A 79 -4.07 6.25 -13.58
C ASN A 79 -2.81 6.94 -13.03
N GLY A 80 -1.61 6.50 -13.38
CA GLY A 80 -0.35 7.09 -12.91
C GLY A 80 -0.07 6.86 -11.42
N LEU A 81 -0.78 5.94 -10.78
CA LEU A 81 -0.71 5.67 -9.34
C LEU A 81 0.29 4.56 -9.00
N THR A 82 1.18 4.14 -9.90
CA THR A 82 2.19 3.09 -9.59
C THR A 82 3.24 3.57 -8.61
N SER A 83 3.62 4.85 -8.70
CA SER A 83 4.75 5.43 -7.96
C SER A 83 4.37 6.68 -7.17
N GLN A 84 3.08 7.01 -7.13
CA GLN A 84 2.52 8.22 -6.53
C GLN A 84 1.27 7.89 -5.72
N MET A 85 1.00 8.71 -4.71
CA MET A 85 -0.30 8.75 -4.05
C MET A 85 -1.23 9.74 -4.77
N PRO A 86 -2.56 9.53 -4.75
CA PRO A 86 -3.49 10.52 -5.30
C PRO A 86 -3.40 11.84 -4.52
N GLU A 87 -3.75 12.94 -5.17
CA GLU A 87 -3.61 14.29 -4.60
C GLU A 87 -4.27 14.44 -3.21
N GLY A 88 -5.46 13.86 -3.05
CA GLY A 88 -6.21 13.88 -1.78
C GLY A 88 -5.46 13.26 -0.61
N PHE A 89 -4.46 12.42 -0.84
CA PHE A 89 -3.60 11.87 0.22
C PHE A 89 -2.85 12.96 0.98
N TYR A 90 -2.42 14.02 0.29
CA TYR A 90 -1.60 15.09 0.86
C TYR A 90 -2.43 16.24 1.45
N GLN A 91 -3.70 16.36 1.06
CA GLN A 91 -4.56 17.51 1.39
C GLN A 91 -5.28 17.33 2.73
N MET A 92 -4.96 18.18 3.72
CA MET A 92 -5.69 18.20 4.99
C MET A 92 -7.18 18.48 4.77
N GLY A 93 -8.05 17.70 5.40
CA GLY A 93 -9.52 17.81 5.25
C GLY A 93 -10.10 17.02 4.06
N ASN A 94 -9.28 16.43 3.20
CA ASN A 94 -9.74 15.48 2.18
C ASN A 94 -10.04 14.11 2.82
N PRO A 95 -11.09 13.37 2.39
CA PRO A 95 -11.36 12.02 2.87
C PRO A 95 -10.20 11.01 2.68
N LEU A 96 -9.32 11.27 1.71
CA LEU A 96 -8.15 10.44 1.43
C LEU A 96 -6.90 10.86 2.24
N HIS A 97 -6.98 11.93 3.04
CA HIS A 97 -5.81 12.49 3.72
C HIS A 97 -5.11 11.47 4.60
N LYS A 98 -3.83 11.20 4.30
CA LYS A 98 -2.99 10.18 4.97
C LYS A 98 -3.62 8.78 5.03
N ASN A 99 -4.61 8.49 4.18
CA ASN A 99 -5.23 7.17 4.09
C ASN A 99 -4.33 6.25 3.27
N LEU A 100 -3.83 5.18 3.88
CA LEU A 100 -2.95 4.20 3.23
C LEU A 100 -3.61 3.65 1.96
N LEU A 101 -4.93 3.40 2.01
CA LEU A 101 -5.67 2.78 0.93
C LEU A 101 -6.06 3.76 -0.20
N ALA A 102 -5.61 5.01 -0.15
CA ALA A 102 -6.08 6.06 -1.04
C ALA A 102 -5.92 5.74 -2.53
N ARG A 103 -4.82 5.07 -2.93
CA ARG A 103 -4.60 4.64 -4.33
C ARG A 103 -5.72 3.74 -4.84
N TYR A 104 -6.13 2.78 -4.01
CA TYR A 104 -7.16 1.80 -4.35
C TYR A 104 -8.54 2.45 -4.38
N LEU A 105 -8.85 3.28 -3.37
CA LEU A 105 -10.10 4.03 -3.30
C LEU A 105 -10.27 4.97 -4.51
N ALA A 106 -9.18 5.62 -4.96
CA ALA A 106 -9.19 6.53 -6.10
C ALA A 106 -9.59 5.86 -7.43
N VAL A 107 -9.38 4.55 -7.56
CA VAL A 107 -9.73 3.79 -8.77
C VAL A 107 -10.82 2.73 -8.53
N GLY A 108 -11.47 2.76 -7.37
CA GLY A 108 -12.58 1.86 -7.04
C GLY A 108 -12.18 0.41 -6.75
N ILE A 109 -10.92 0.14 -6.37
CA ILE A 109 -10.49 -1.19 -5.92
C ILE A 109 -10.96 -1.40 -4.48
N GLN A 110 -11.65 -2.52 -4.24
CA GLN A 110 -12.14 -2.90 -2.92
C GLN A 110 -11.15 -3.84 -2.24
N LEU A 111 -10.79 -3.51 -1.01
CA LEU A 111 -9.83 -4.23 -0.19
C LEU A 111 -10.49 -4.77 1.07
N GLU A 112 -9.95 -5.88 1.57
CA GLU A 112 -10.31 -6.47 2.86
C GLU A 112 -9.02 -6.78 3.65
N GLU A 113 -9.10 -6.64 4.97
CA GLU A 113 -8.05 -7.10 5.87
C GLU A 113 -8.25 -8.58 6.15
N GLN A 114 -7.25 -9.39 5.83
CA GLN A 114 -7.25 -10.80 6.14
C GLN A 114 -6.55 -11.02 7.49
N ASN A 115 -7.34 -11.07 8.56
CA ASN A 115 -6.90 -11.58 9.85
C ASN A 115 -6.72 -13.09 9.72
N GLY A 116 -5.49 -13.56 9.98
CA GLY A 116 -5.15 -14.98 10.03
C GLY A 116 -5.81 -15.72 11.20
#